data_AF-A0A9E1V9X3-F1
#
_entry.id   AF-A0A9E1V9X3-F1
#
_cell.length_a   1.000
_cell.length_b   1.000
_cell.length_c   1.000
_cell.angle_alpha   90.00
_cell.angle_beta   90.00
_cell.angle_gamma   90.00
#
_symmetry.space_group_name_H-M   'P 1'
#
loop_
_entity.id
_entity.type
_entity.pdbx_description
1 polymer ?
#
loop_
_entity_poly.entity_id
_entity_poly.type
_entity_poly.pdbx_seq_one_letter_code
_entity_poly.pdbx_strand_id
1 'polypeptide(L)'
;MAADAGAAGKSHPLVRRVALLAPGTWSAGAAARTFERRHGRPLAPDMEKARALIAAGNGAHLMPRPGLLSCTIAGVTADSFVSYYAPDPRFDTPSILKDIAVPTLVIAGGEDNVVKGLAEKVRPQADGKRLRFALIDDANHFFLDLFAEDVADLVEELLGASS
;
A
#
# COMPACT_ATOMS: atom_id res chain seq x y z
N MET A 1 9.99 0.46 -1.94
CA MET A 1 9.39 -0.87 -2.13
C MET A 1 7.90 -0.70 -1.86
N ALA A 2 7.11 -0.58 -2.93
CA ALA A 2 5.66 -0.68 -2.83
C ALA A 2 5.34 -2.08 -2.29
N ALA A 3 4.34 -2.23 -1.43
CA ALA A 3 3.58 -3.46 -1.47
C ALA A 3 2.89 -3.44 -2.84
N ASP A 4 3.59 -3.98 -3.84
CA ASP A 4 2.94 -4.35 -5.10
C ASP A 4 1.87 -5.34 -4.66
N ALA A 5 0.59 -4.97 -4.82
CA ALA A 5 -0.42 -6.00 -4.81
C ALA A 5 -0.14 -6.82 -6.07
N GLY A 6 0.82 -7.76 -6.02
CA GLY A 6 1.32 -8.47 -7.21
C GLY A 6 0.23 -9.24 -7.95
N ALA A 7 -0.94 -9.40 -7.33
CA ALA A 7 -2.18 -9.86 -7.93
C ALA A 7 -2.85 -8.85 -8.88
N ALA A 8 -2.76 -7.55 -8.60
CA ALA A 8 -3.20 -6.44 -9.43
C ALA A 8 -2.08 -6.09 -10.43
N GLY A 9 -1.84 -6.99 -11.38
CA GLY A 9 -0.73 -6.93 -12.33
C GLY A 9 -0.58 -8.22 -13.11
N LYS A 10 0.66 -8.63 -13.41
CA LYS A 10 0.94 -9.94 -14.03
C LYS A 10 0.83 -11.06 -12.97
N SER A 11 -0.40 -11.35 -12.54
CA SER A 11 -0.66 -12.49 -11.65
C SER A 11 -0.24 -13.79 -12.33
N HIS A 12 0.47 -14.66 -11.60
CA HIS A 12 0.87 -15.97 -12.12
C HIS A 12 -0.38 -16.85 -12.31
N PRO A 13 -0.51 -17.66 -13.37
CA PRO A 13 -1.70 -18.47 -13.65
C PRO A 13 -2.07 -19.49 -12.55
N LEU A 14 -1.17 -19.75 -11.61
CA LEU A 14 -1.42 -20.61 -10.44
C LEU A 14 -2.11 -19.89 -9.29
N VAL A 15 -2.14 -18.56 -9.27
CA VAL A 15 -2.88 -17.80 -8.26
C VAL A 15 -4.37 -17.92 -8.58
N ARG A 16 -5.10 -18.64 -7.72
CA ARG A 16 -6.55 -18.88 -7.90
C ARG A 16 -7.42 -18.00 -7.04
N ARG A 17 -6.90 -17.51 -5.92
CA ARG A 17 -7.59 -16.65 -4.94
C ARG A 17 -6.57 -15.77 -4.23
N VAL A 18 -7.01 -14.64 -3.69
CA VAL A 18 -6.16 -13.68 -2.97
C VAL A 18 -6.83 -13.25 -1.68
N ALA A 19 -6.11 -13.32 -0.57
CA ALA A 19 -6.51 -12.67 0.68
C ALA A 19 -5.57 -11.48 0.94
N LEU A 20 -6.15 -10.31 1.23
CA LEU A 20 -5.44 -9.09 1.54
C LEU A 20 -5.80 -8.67 2.97
N LEU A 21 -4.86 -8.83 3.91
CA LEU A 21 -5.02 -8.43 5.30
C LEU A 21 -4.50 -7.01 5.51
N ALA A 22 -5.37 -6.11 5.97
CA ALA A 22 -5.10 -4.67 6.15
C ALA A 22 -4.27 -4.04 5.02
N PRO A 23 -4.66 -4.20 3.74
CA PRO A 23 -3.90 -3.66 2.62
C PRO A 23 -3.83 -2.13 2.67
N GLY A 24 -2.65 -1.58 2.39
CA GLY A 24 -2.37 -0.15 2.53
C GLY A 24 -3.28 0.75 1.68
N THR A 25 -3.67 1.88 2.28
CA THR A 25 -4.25 3.03 1.60
C THR A 25 -3.18 4.10 1.41
N TRP A 26 -3.31 4.89 0.34
CA TRP A 26 -2.33 5.93 0.05
C TRP A 26 -2.96 7.17 -0.59
N SER A 27 -2.31 8.32 -0.38
CA SER A 27 -2.53 9.54 -1.17
C SER A 27 -1.27 10.40 -1.21
N ALA A 28 -1.05 11.09 -2.33
CA ALA A 28 0.11 11.97 -2.52
C ALA A 28 0.17 13.06 -1.44
N GLY A 29 -0.97 13.66 -1.11
CA GLY A 29 -1.06 14.68 -0.08
C GLY A 29 -0.68 14.17 1.31
N ALA A 30 -1.14 12.98 1.71
CA ALA A 30 -0.77 12.40 3.00
C ALA A 30 0.71 12.01 3.06
N ALA A 31 1.27 11.51 1.96
CA ALA A 31 2.69 11.19 1.83
C ALA A 31 3.57 12.45 1.97
N ALA A 32 3.24 13.52 1.24
CA ALA A 32 3.95 14.80 1.32
C ALA A 32 3.89 15.42 2.73
N ARG A 33 2.71 15.45 3.37
CA ARG A 33 2.57 15.91 4.76
C ARG A 33 3.38 15.06 5.74
N THR A 34 3.45 13.75 5.51
CA THR A 34 4.23 12.86 6.38
C THR A 34 5.73 13.07 6.21
N PHE A 35 6.19 13.29 4.98
CA PHE A 35 7.56 13.71 4.73
C PHE A 35 7.87 15.02 5.48
N GLU A 36 7.03 16.04 5.32
CA GLU A 36 7.25 17.34 5.93
C GLU A 36 7.31 17.27 7.46
N ARG A 37 6.38 16.54 8.11
CA ARG A 37 6.43 16.32 9.55
C ARG A 37 7.71 15.63 10.02
N ARG A 38 8.26 14.70 9.25
CA ARG A 38 9.45 13.91 9.63
C ARG A 38 10.76 14.65 9.35
N HIS A 39 10.82 15.37 8.24
CA HIS A 39 12.05 15.97 7.71
C HIS A 39 12.13 17.49 7.92
N GLY A 40 11.07 18.11 8.45
CA GLY A 40 11.02 19.53 8.78
C GLY A 40 10.98 20.46 7.57
N ARG A 41 10.69 19.94 6.37
CA ARG A 41 10.67 20.70 5.11
C ARG A 41 9.74 20.05 4.07
N PRO A 42 9.21 20.81 3.10
CA PRO A 42 8.35 20.27 2.07
C PRO A 42 9.08 19.25 1.16
N LEU A 43 8.35 18.26 0.67
CA LEU A 43 8.87 17.22 -0.24
C LEU A 43 9.18 17.75 -1.66
N ALA A 44 8.39 18.71 -2.15
CA ALA A 44 8.43 19.13 -3.55
C ALA A 44 9.81 19.63 -4.02
N PRO A 45 10.56 20.47 -3.28
CA PRO A 45 11.88 20.92 -3.73
C PRO A 45 12.89 19.79 -3.94
N ASP A 46 12.92 18.80 -3.04
CA ASP A 46 13.81 17.64 -3.17
C ASP A 46 13.40 16.74 -4.35
N MET A 47 12.09 16.64 -4.63
CA MET A 47 11.57 15.94 -5.81
C MET A 47 11.96 16.62 -7.12
N GLU A 48 11.84 17.94 -7.21
CA GLU A 48 12.25 18.69 -8.41
C GLU A 48 13.75 18.55 -8.68
N LYS A 49 14.58 18.64 -7.63
CA LYS A 49 16.02 18.41 -7.73
C LYS A 49 16.34 17.00 -8.23
N ALA A 50 15.68 15.98 -7.68
CA ALA A 50 15.89 14.61 -8.11
C ALA A 50 15.46 14.39 -9.57
N ARG A 51 14.30 14.93 -9.98
CA ARG A 51 13.83 14.85 -11.37
C ARG A 51 14.77 15.54 -12.35
N ALA A 52 15.33 16.69 -11.98
CA ALA A 52 16.32 17.39 -12.80
C ALA A 52 17.59 16.56 -13.01
N LEU A 53 18.08 15.88 -11.97
CA LEU A 53 19.22 14.96 -12.07
C LEU A 53 18.93 13.78 -13.00
N ILE A 54 17.74 13.19 -12.90
CA ILE A 54 17.33 12.08 -13.78
C ILE A 54 17.23 12.55 -15.23
N ALA A 55 16.61 13.69 -15.49
CA ALA A 55 16.49 14.27 -16.84
C ALA A 55 17.86 14.57 -17.47
N ALA A 56 18.87 14.88 -16.66
CA ALA A 56 20.26 15.06 -17.09
C ALA A 56 21.05 13.75 -17.25
N GLY A 57 20.41 12.57 -17.13
CA GLY A 57 21.09 11.27 -17.20
C GLY A 57 21.86 10.88 -15.93
N ASN A 58 21.70 11.64 -14.84
CA ASN A 58 22.42 11.47 -13.58
C ASN A 58 21.54 10.84 -12.48
N GLY A 59 20.67 9.90 -12.82
CA GLY A 59 19.75 9.27 -11.87
C GLY A 59 20.47 8.53 -10.72
N ALA A 60 21.64 7.95 -10.99
CA ALA A 60 22.49 7.29 -10.00
C ALA A 60 23.25 8.26 -9.08
N HIS A 61 23.16 9.59 -9.30
CA HIS A 61 23.84 10.57 -8.46
C HIS A 61 23.30 10.55 -7.03
N LEU A 62 24.20 10.39 -6.06
CA LEU A 62 23.87 10.42 -4.63
C LEU A 62 23.56 11.85 -4.19
N MET A 63 22.30 12.12 -3.86
CA MET A 63 21.90 13.37 -3.22
C MET A 63 22.26 13.29 -1.72
N PRO A 64 22.98 14.27 -1.16
CA PRO A 64 23.34 14.25 0.25
C PRO A 64 22.15 14.65 1.12
N ARG A 65 21.79 13.78 2.07
CA ARG A 65 20.76 14.01 3.10
C ARG A 65 19.37 14.48 2.61
N PRO A 66 18.83 14.05 1.46
CA PRO A 66 17.42 14.30 1.12
C PRO A 66 16.47 13.60 2.11
N GLY A 67 16.96 12.65 2.92
CA GLY A 67 16.13 11.88 3.83
C GLY A 67 15.35 10.80 3.08
N LEU A 68 15.03 9.72 3.78
CA LEU A 68 14.22 8.63 3.27
C LEU A 68 13.49 7.97 4.44
N LEU A 69 12.20 7.67 4.26
CA LEU A 69 11.38 7.00 5.28
C LEU A 69 11.35 7.75 6.63
N SER A 70 12.02 7.22 7.64
CA SER A 70 12.23 7.81 8.96
C SER A 70 13.65 8.33 9.17
N CYS A 71 14.57 8.02 8.25
CA CYS A 71 15.95 8.46 8.33
C CYS A 71 16.09 9.86 7.72
N THR A 72 16.25 10.86 8.58
CA THR A 72 16.27 12.27 8.15
C THR A 72 17.56 12.68 7.45
N ILE A 73 18.64 11.93 7.64
CA ILE A 73 19.98 12.23 7.11
C ILE A 73 20.43 11.26 6.01
N ALA A 74 19.55 10.37 5.54
CA ALA A 74 19.89 9.41 4.50
C ALA A 74 20.35 10.13 3.22
N GLY A 75 21.53 9.77 2.72
CA GLY A 75 21.91 10.03 1.33
C GLY A 75 21.26 8.97 0.43
N VAL A 76 20.57 9.39 -0.62
CA VAL A 76 19.96 8.47 -1.59
C VAL A 76 20.16 8.96 -3.00
N THR A 77 20.18 8.05 -3.97
CA THR A 77 20.27 8.43 -5.38
C THR A 77 19.00 9.15 -5.83
N ALA A 78 19.11 9.97 -6.87
CA ALA A 78 17.95 10.64 -7.46
C ALA A 78 16.88 9.64 -7.91
N ASP A 79 17.28 8.54 -8.56
CA ASP A 79 16.37 7.46 -8.98
C ASP A 79 15.64 6.83 -7.79
N SER A 80 16.36 6.50 -6.71
CA SER A 80 15.74 5.91 -5.52
C SER A 80 14.79 6.89 -4.82
N PHE A 81 15.15 8.18 -4.76
CA PHE A 81 14.29 9.19 -4.15
C PHE A 81 12.99 9.35 -4.93
N VAL A 82 13.07 9.51 -6.26
CA VAL A 82 11.88 9.61 -7.12
C VAL A 82 11.08 8.31 -7.10
N SER A 83 11.72 7.14 -7.16
CA SER A 83 11.03 5.85 -7.08
C SER A 83 10.23 5.69 -5.79
N TYR A 84 10.68 6.25 -4.68
CA TYR A 84 10.00 6.13 -3.41
C TYR A 84 8.89 7.18 -3.22
N TYR A 85 9.13 8.43 -3.62
CA TYR A 85 8.24 9.55 -3.31
C TYR A 85 7.36 10.02 -4.46
N ALA A 86 7.61 9.59 -5.70
CA ALA A 86 6.72 9.89 -6.81
C ALA A 86 5.34 9.25 -6.58
N PRO A 87 4.24 9.95 -6.90
CA PRO A 87 2.93 9.36 -6.84
C PRO A 87 2.82 8.13 -7.74
N ASP A 88 2.34 7.03 -7.17
CA ASP A 88 2.02 5.80 -7.89
C ASP A 88 0.67 5.26 -7.38
N PRO A 89 -0.35 5.11 -8.24
CA PRO A 89 -1.64 4.55 -7.85
C PRO A 89 -1.53 3.18 -7.19
N ARG A 90 -0.47 2.41 -7.51
CA ARG A 90 -0.24 1.08 -6.93
C ARG A 90 0.04 1.10 -5.43
N PHE A 91 0.34 2.26 -4.86
CA PHE A 91 0.45 2.41 -3.41
C PHE A 91 -0.91 2.42 -2.70
N ASP A 92 -2.01 2.74 -3.40
CA ASP A 92 -3.37 2.72 -2.86
C ASP A 92 -4.08 1.44 -3.32
N THR A 93 -3.97 0.37 -2.52
CA THR A 93 -4.54 -0.94 -2.89
C THR A 93 -6.01 -0.87 -3.30
N PRO A 94 -6.89 -0.11 -2.62
CA PRO A 94 -8.29 0.02 -3.05
C PRO A 94 -8.47 0.53 -4.48
N SER A 95 -7.51 1.29 -5.03
CA SER A 95 -7.60 1.84 -6.39
C SER A 95 -7.32 0.81 -7.49
N ILE A 96 -6.66 -0.30 -7.15
CA ILE A 96 -6.21 -1.35 -8.08
C ILE A 96 -6.93 -2.70 -7.85
N LEU A 97 -7.88 -2.79 -6.90
CA LEU A 97 -8.66 -4.02 -6.64
C LEU A 97 -9.46 -4.51 -7.87
N LYS A 98 -9.86 -3.58 -8.74
CA LYS A 98 -10.55 -3.88 -10.01
C LYS A 98 -9.67 -4.67 -10.99
N ASP A 99 -8.36 -4.56 -10.87
CA ASP A 99 -7.40 -5.19 -11.78
C ASP A 99 -7.08 -6.64 -11.37
N ILE A 100 -7.59 -7.11 -10.21
CA ILE A 100 -7.43 -8.49 -9.74
C ILE A 100 -8.55 -9.36 -10.34
N ALA A 101 -8.18 -10.29 -11.22
CA ALA A 101 -9.15 -11.12 -11.94
C ALA A 101 -9.74 -12.29 -11.12
N VAL A 102 -9.09 -12.67 -10.01
CA VAL A 102 -9.47 -13.83 -9.20
C VAL A 102 -10.28 -13.44 -7.97
N PRO A 103 -11.05 -14.36 -7.37
CA PRO A 103 -11.72 -14.13 -6.10
C PRO A 103 -10.75 -13.57 -5.04
N THR A 104 -11.13 -12.43 -4.49
CA THR A 104 -10.31 -11.62 -3.59
C THR A 104 -11.10 -11.30 -2.34
N LEU A 105 -10.50 -11.55 -1.18
CA LEU A 105 -10.99 -11.14 0.12
C LEU A 105 -10.11 -10.01 0.66
N VAL A 106 -10.71 -8.90 1.05
CA VAL A 106 -10.06 -7.84 1.81
C VAL A 106 -10.53 -7.89 3.25
N ILE A 107 -9.61 -7.99 4.20
CA ILE A 107 -9.88 -8.01 5.64
C ILE A 107 -9.34 -6.71 6.25
N ALA A 108 -10.18 -5.98 6.98
CA ALA A 108 -9.82 -4.79 7.73
C ALA A 108 -10.05 -4.99 9.23
N GLY A 109 -9.29 -4.28 10.05
CA GLY A 109 -9.53 -4.17 11.50
C GLY A 109 -10.26 -2.86 11.80
N GLY A 110 -11.28 -2.90 12.66
CA GLY A 110 -12.05 -1.70 13.01
C GLY A 110 -11.28 -0.71 13.89
N GLU A 111 -10.23 -1.15 14.59
CA GLU A 111 -9.31 -0.31 15.36
C GLU A 111 -7.96 -0.07 14.65
N ASP A 112 -7.87 -0.33 13.35
CA ASP A 112 -6.65 -0.09 12.57
C ASP A 112 -6.35 1.42 12.42
N ASN A 113 -5.40 1.90 13.22
CA ASN A 113 -4.91 3.27 13.20
C ASN A 113 -3.70 3.50 12.26
N VAL A 114 -3.19 2.43 11.65
CA VAL A 114 -2.08 2.45 10.69
C VAL A 114 -2.62 2.65 9.28
N VAL A 115 -3.61 1.86 8.88
CA VAL A 115 -4.24 1.90 7.54
C VAL A 115 -5.61 2.56 7.60
N LYS A 116 -5.60 3.90 7.57
CA LYS A 116 -6.81 4.69 7.69
C LYS A 116 -7.64 4.69 6.41
N GLY A 117 -8.96 4.66 6.55
CA GLY A 117 -9.90 4.83 5.44
C GLY A 117 -10.09 3.58 4.56
N LEU A 118 -9.60 2.41 4.99
CA LEU A 118 -9.65 1.19 4.18
C LEU A 118 -11.09 0.71 3.98
N ALA A 119 -11.85 0.59 5.07
CA ALA A 119 -13.22 0.08 5.02
C ALA A 119 -14.11 0.97 4.15
N GLU A 120 -14.00 2.29 4.29
CA GLU A 120 -14.75 3.27 3.54
C GLU A 120 -14.45 3.21 2.03
N LYS A 121 -13.20 2.93 1.67
CA LYS A 121 -12.77 2.81 0.26
C LYS A 121 -13.16 1.48 -0.37
N VAL A 122 -13.20 0.39 0.39
CA VAL A 122 -13.38 -0.97 -0.15
C VAL A 122 -14.83 -1.44 -0.09
N ARG A 123 -15.59 -1.14 0.97
CA ARG A 123 -17.00 -1.56 1.11
C ARG A 123 -17.85 -1.24 -0.14
N PRO A 124 -17.75 -0.05 -0.78
CA PRO A 124 -18.53 0.26 -1.98
C PRO A 124 -18.14 -0.55 -3.23
N GLN A 125 -16.95 -1.16 -3.23
CA GLN A 125 -16.43 -1.94 -4.35
C GLN A 125 -16.76 -3.44 -4.23
N ALA A 126 -17.07 -3.91 -3.02
CA ALA A 126 -17.32 -5.32 -2.76
C ALA A 126 -18.63 -5.77 -3.42
N ASP A 127 -18.54 -6.77 -4.29
CA ASP A 127 -19.68 -7.36 -5.02
C ASP A 127 -20.18 -8.67 -4.38
N GLY A 128 -19.54 -9.10 -3.29
CA GLY A 128 -19.85 -10.34 -2.57
C GLY A 128 -19.44 -11.63 -3.32
N LYS A 129 -18.90 -11.49 -4.53
CA LYS A 129 -18.52 -12.60 -5.43
C LYS A 129 -17.02 -12.58 -5.69
N ARG A 130 -16.58 -11.75 -6.64
CA ARG A 130 -15.18 -11.60 -7.00
C ARG A 130 -14.43 -10.81 -5.93
N LEU A 131 -15.04 -9.76 -5.38
CA LEU A 131 -14.45 -8.95 -4.32
C LEU A 131 -15.33 -9.00 -3.08
N ARG A 132 -14.79 -9.61 -2.03
CA ARG A 132 -15.39 -9.66 -0.70
C ARG A 132 -14.64 -8.77 0.27
N PHE A 133 -15.36 -8.24 1.24
CA PHE A 133 -14.81 -7.41 2.29
C PHE A 133 -15.29 -7.91 3.65
N ALA A 134 -14.37 -8.05 4.60
CA ALA A 134 -14.62 -8.38 5.99
C ALA A 134 -14.03 -7.31 6.91
N LEU A 135 -14.74 -6.99 7.98
CA LEU A 135 -14.27 -6.14 9.07
C LEU A 135 -14.26 -6.96 10.35
N ILE A 136 -13.13 -6.97 11.04
CA ILE A 136 -13.00 -7.51 12.40
C ILE A 136 -12.99 -6.30 13.34
N ASP A 137 -14.10 -6.07 14.03
CA ASP A 137 -14.42 -4.76 14.64
C ASP A 137 -13.36 -4.29 15.66
N ASP A 138 -12.95 -5.13 16.60
CA ASP A 138 -12.00 -4.75 17.65
C ASP A 138 -10.52 -5.02 17.27
N ALA A 139 -10.26 -5.47 16.03
CA ALA A 139 -8.90 -5.74 15.59
C ALA A 139 -8.15 -4.46 15.22
N ASN A 140 -6.93 -4.33 15.74
CA ASN A 140 -5.97 -3.34 15.26
C ASN A 140 -5.13 -3.89 14.09
N HIS A 141 -4.18 -3.09 13.59
CA HIS A 141 -3.34 -3.44 12.43
C HIS A 141 -2.59 -4.79 12.54
N PHE A 142 -2.35 -5.27 13.76
CA PHE A 142 -1.56 -6.47 14.01
C PHE A 142 -2.40 -7.75 14.11
N PHE A 143 -3.73 -7.67 14.30
CA PHE A 143 -4.62 -8.83 14.41
C PHE A 143 -4.09 -9.91 15.36
N LEU A 144 -3.61 -9.51 16.54
CA LEU A 144 -3.06 -10.45 17.53
C LEU A 144 -4.18 -11.21 18.27
N ASP A 145 -3.78 -12.26 18.98
CA ASP A 145 -4.67 -13.08 19.81
C ASP A 145 -5.81 -13.71 18.99
N LEU A 146 -7.05 -13.61 19.46
CA LEU A 146 -8.23 -14.23 18.83
C LEU A 146 -8.52 -13.66 17.43
N PHE A 147 -8.07 -12.44 17.13
CA PHE A 147 -8.26 -11.85 15.80
C PHE A 147 -7.45 -12.58 14.72
N ALA A 148 -6.36 -13.26 15.09
CA ALA A 148 -5.62 -14.10 14.15
C ALA A 148 -6.45 -15.33 13.74
N GLU A 149 -7.26 -15.86 14.67
CA GLU A 149 -8.19 -16.96 14.41
C GLU A 149 -9.34 -16.49 13.50
N ASP A 150 -9.93 -15.33 13.77
CA ASP A 150 -10.95 -14.72 12.89
C ASP A 150 -10.43 -14.52 11.45
N VAL A 151 -9.17 -14.07 11.30
CA VAL A 151 -8.52 -13.95 9.98
C VAL A 151 -8.38 -15.32 9.32
N ALA A 152 -7.98 -16.35 10.07
CA ALA A 152 -7.80 -17.69 9.53
C ALA A 152 -9.13 -18.28 9.03
N ASP A 153 -10.21 -18.13 9.80
CA ASP A 153 -11.55 -18.61 9.44
C ASP A 153 -12.04 -17.95 8.15
N LEU A 154 -11.87 -16.62 8.02
CA LEU A 154 -12.23 -15.88 6.81
C LEU A 154 -11.41 -16.34 5.58
N VAL A 155 -10.14 -16.66 5.77
CA VAL A 155 -9.28 -17.20 4.70
C VAL A 155 -9.69 -18.63 4.34
N GLU A 156 -10.03 -19.47 5.32
CA GLU A 156 -10.54 -20.82 5.08
C GLU A 156 -11.83 -20.76 4.25
N GLU A 157 -12.77 -19.89 4.61
CA GLU A 157 -14.00 -19.67 3.84
C GLU A 157 -13.67 -19.27 2.38
N LEU A 158 -12.67 -18.40 2.18
CA LEU A 158 -12.21 -18.04 0.84
C LEU A 158 -11.72 -19.25 0.05
N LEU A 159 -10.94 -20.13 0.68
CA LEU A 159 -10.38 -21.30 0.02
C LEU A 159 -11.43 -22.39 -0.23
N GLY A 160 -12.39 -22.55 0.69
CA GLY A 160 -13.47 -23.55 0.64
C GLY A 160 -14.63 -23.17 -0.27
N ALA A 161 -14.86 -21.87 -0.52
CA ALA A 161 -15.85 -21.41 -1.48
C ALA A 161 -15.54 -21.95 -2.89
N SER A 162 -16.26 -22.99 -3.31
CA SER A 162 -16.10 -23.62 -4.62
C SER A 162 -16.44 -22.61 -5.73
N SER A 163 -15.60 -22.59 -6.78
CA SER A 163 -15.74 -21.74 -7.97
C SER A 163 -16.89 -22.18 -8.87
#